data_AF-D3DFP9-F1
#
_entry.id   AF-D3DFP9-F1
#
_cell.length_a   1.000
_cell.length_b   1.000
_cell.length_c   1.000
_cell.angle_alpha   90.00
_cell.angle_beta   90.00
_cell.angle_gamma   90.00
#
_symmetry.space_group_name_H-M   'P 1'
#
loop_
_entity.id
_entity.type
_entity.pdbx_description
1 polymer ?
#
loop_
_entity_poly.entity_id
_entity_poly.type
_entity_poly.pdbx_seq_one_letter_code
_entity_poly.pdbx_strand_id
1 'polypeptide(L)'
;MDKILGLDLAGSPKRPTGYAFWKDKKLEVGCVYKDEEILSLAQSFDLIMIDAPLSLPEGRKDLETPGPHFRECDMELRKAGIKFFPLSLGPMRMLTKRAIFLANLFKKQNKRVFETYPGAFYDSAGISRRDREAIVRFYRHINLNLEVREYLQDELDAVACWLSGVCYTLGKARLFVGKDGQIVLASEECVELLKYTL
;
A
#
# COMPACT_ATOMS: atom_id res chain seq x y z
N MET A 1 2.11 9.60 -13.23
CA MET A 1 1.12 9.37 -12.14
C MET A 1 0.00 8.42 -12.61
N ASP A 2 -0.40 8.53 -13.88
CA ASP A 2 -1.58 7.89 -14.50
C ASP A 2 -1.50 6.36 -14.70
N LYS A 3 -0.42 5.73 -14.24
CA LYS A 3 -0.15 4.29 -14.39
C LYS A 3 0.17 3.61 -13.06
N ILE A 4 -0.20 4.26 -11.96
CA ILE A 4 0.01 3.81 -10.59
C ILE A 4 -1.34 3.50 -9.97
N LEU A 5 -1.47 2.29 -9.42
CA LEU A 5 -2.63 1.87 -8.63
C LEU A 5 -2.18 1.64 -7.18
N GLY A 6 -2.81 2.33 -6.23
CA GLY A 6 -2.73 2.02 -4.81
C GLY A 6 -3.87 1.09 -4.39
N LEU A 7 -3.57 0.08 -3.59
CA LEU A 7 -4.52 -0.86 -3.03
C LEU A 7 -4.31 -1.00 -1.52
N ASP A 8 -5.35 -0.74 -0.73
CA ASP A 8 -5.43 -1.23 0.65
C ASP A 8 -6.16 -2.57 0.65
N LEU A 9 -5.40 -3.67 0.65
CA LEU A 9 -5.93 -5.00 0.40
C LEU A 9 -6.56 -5.57 1.66
N ALA A 10 -7.82 -5.98 1.58
CA ALA A 10 -8.41 -6.82 2.62
C ALA A 10 -8.03 -8.29 2.42
N GLY A 11 -7.78 -9.03 3.51
CA GLY A 11 -7.51 -10.46 3.41
C GLY A 11 -8.73 -11.29 2.97
N SER A 12 -9.95 -10.82 3.24
CA SER A 12 -11.18 -11.51 2.86
C SER A 12 -11.88 -10.80 1.70
N PRO A 13 -12.39 -11.51 0.68
CA PRO A 13 -13.18 -10.91 -0.40
C PRO A 13 -14.58 -10.45 0.05
N LYS A 14 -14.94 -10.66 1.33
CA LYS A 14 -16.16 -10.12 1.94
C LYS A 14 -15.96 -8.73 2.57
N ARG A 15 -14.73 -8.23 2.55
CA ARG A 15 -14.32 -6.94 3.13
C ARG A 15 -13.86 -6.01 2.00
N PRO A 16 -14.05 -4.69 2.16
CA PRO A 16 -13.62 -3.74 1.14
C PRO A 16 -12.11 -3.79 0.96
N THR A 17 -11.66 -3.73 -0.28
CA THR A 17 -10.29 -3.40 -0.67
C THR A 17 -10.34 -2.01 -1.27
N GLY A 18 -9.72 -1.04 -0.60
CA GLY A 18 -9.63 0.32 -1.11
C GLY A 18 -8.75 0.36 -2.35
N TYR A 19 -9.09 1.22 -3.30
CA TYR A 19 -8.23 1.55 -4.44
C TYR A 19 -8.10 3.06 -4.59
N ALA A 20 -6.93 3.48 -5.11
CA ALA A 20 -6.72 4.86 -5.53
C ALA A 20 -5.84 4.92 -6.79
N PHE A 21 -6.20 5.78 -7.74
CA PHE A 21 -5.36 6.07 -8.91
C PHE A 21 -5.66 7.45 -9.48
N TRP A 22 -4.70 8.02 -10.22
CA TRP A 22 -4.87 9.32 -10.85
C TRP A 22 -5.47 9.19 -12.24
N LYS A 23 -6.52 9.95 -12.51
CA LYS A 23 -7.20 10.00 -13.81
C LYS A 23 -7.81 11.39 -14.01
N ASP A 24 -7.65 11.96 -15.20
CA ASP A 24 -8.29 13.22 -15.60
C ASP A 24 -8.08 14.37 -14.59
N LYS A 25 -6.85 14.49 -14.05
CA LYS A 25 -6.45 15.49 -13.03
C LYS A 25 -7.19 15.37 -11.69
N LYS A 26 -7.72 14.19 -11.36
CA LYS A 26 -8.29 13.86 -10.06
C LYS A 26 -7.82 12.49 -9.58
N LEU A 27 -7.90 12.29 -8.28
CA LEU A 27 -7.68 10.97 -7.69
C LEU A 27 -9.02 10.23 -7.64
N GLU A 28 -9.13 9.17 -8.42
CA GLU A 28 -10.23 8.21 -8.36
C GLU A 28 -10.00 7.30 -7.17
N VAL A 29 -10.97 7.25 -6.25
CA VAL A 29 -10.88 6.49 -5.01
C VAL A 29 -12.19 5.76 -4.77
N GLY A 30 -12.11 4.49 -4.40
CA GLY A 30 -13.27 3.64 -4.14
C GLY A 30 -12.88 2.31 -3.52
N CYS A 31 -13.82 1.37 -3.53
CA CYS A 31 -13.59 0.00 -3.07
C CYS A 31 -13.97 -1.04 -4.12
N VAL A 32 -13.23 -2.14 -4.13
CA VAL A 32 -13.58 -3.41 -4.78
C VAL A 32 -13.51 -4.53 -3.74
N TYR A 33 -13.93 -5.75 -4.07
CA TYR A 33 -14.03 -6.83 -3.09
C TYR A 33 -13.32 -8.10 -3.54
N LYS A 34 -13.70 -8.63 -4.71
CA LYS A 34 -13.23 -9.92 -5.21
C LYS A 34 -11.93 -9.79 -6.00
N ASP A 35 -11.19 -10.88 -6.09
CA ASP A 35 -9.93 -10.91 -6.84
C ASP A 35 -10.14 -10.58 -8.33
N GLU A 36 -11.26 -11.01 -8.93
CA GLU A 36 -11.56 -10.71 -10.33
C GLU A 36 -11.80 -9.21 -10.57
N GLU A 37 -12.42 -8.52 -9.60
CA GLU A 37 -12.63 -7.08 -9.67
C GLU A 37 -11.30 -6.33 -9.57
N ILE A 38 -10.43 -6.76 -8.64
CA ILE A 38 -9.08 -6.20 -8.48
C ILE A 38 -8.25 -6.43 -9.75
N LEU A 39 -8.27 -7.64 -10.32
CA LEU A 39 -7.54 -7.98 -11.54
C LEU A 39 -8.05 -7.18 -12.75
N SER A 40 -9.36 -6.98 -12.86
CA SER A 40 -9.99 -6.17 -13.90
C SER A 40 -9.59 -4.70 -13.78
N LEU A 41 -9.69 -4.13 -12.57
CA LEU A 41 -9.26 -2.77 -12.28
C LEU A 41 -7.78 -2.57 -12.62
N ALA A 42 -6.92 -3.52 -12.25
CA ALA A 42 -5.47 -3.43 -12.42
C ALA A 42 -4.99 -3.48 -13.89
N GLN A 43 -5.84 -3.79 -14.86
CA GLN A 43 -5.43 -4.05 -16.25
C GLN A 43 -4.62 -2.92 -16.88
N SER A 44 -5.03 -1.66 -16.68
CA SER A 44 -4.44 -0.49 -17.34
C SER A 44 -3.24 0.12 -16.62
N PHE A 45 -2.82 -0.43 -15.47
CA PHE A 45 -1.74 0.09 -14.62
C PHE A 45 -0.44 -0.71 -14.76
N ASP A 46 0.69 -0.03 -14.67
CA ASP A 46 2.02 -0.62 -14.81
C ASP A 46 2.70 -0.84 -13.45
N LEU A 47 2.33 -0.02 -12.46
CA LEU A 47 2.83 -0.06 -11.09
C LEU A 47 1.66 -0.24 -10.13
N ILE A 48 1.74 -1.26 -9.27
CA ILE A 48 0.73 -1.57 -8.25
C ILE A 48 1.39 -1.55 -6.87
N MET A 49 0.84 -0.74 -5.97
CA MET A 49 1.26 -0.61 -4.58
C MET A 49 0.22 -1.26 -3.69
N ILE A 50 0.59 -2.23 -2.87
CA ILE A 50 -0.35 -3.04 -2.08
C ILE A 50 -0.01 -2.93 -0.59
N ASP A 51 -0.96 -2.55 0.26
CA ASP A 51 -0.86 -2.66 1.72
C ASP A 51 -1.01 -4.12 2.16
N ALA A 52 0.04 -4.91 1.96
CA ALA A 52 0.13 -6.27 2.45
C ALA A 52 1.53 -6.86 2.25
N PRO A 53 1.98 -7.78 3.13
CA PRO A 53 3.15 -8.61 2.86
C PRO A 53 3.08 -9.35 1.51
N LEU A 54 4.04 -9.09 0.62
CA LEU A 54 4.10 -9.71 -0.71
C LEU A 54 4.99 -10.96 -0.79
N SER A 55 5.49 -11.42 0.34
CA SER A 55 6.46 -12.50 0.44
C SER A 55 6.43 -13.14 1.83
N LEU A 56 7.05 -14.33 1.94
CA LEU A 56 7.29 -14.99 3.21
C LEU A 56 8.73 -14.68 3.68
N PRO A 57 9.00 -14.75 5.00
CA PRO A 57 10.36 -14.76 5.55
C PRO A 57 11.24 -15.80 4.88
N GLU A 58 12.50 -15.47 4.61
CA GLU A 58 13.43 -16.46 4.06
C GLU A 58 13.52 -17.71 4.96
N GLY A 59 13.51 -18.89 4.36
CA GLY A 59 13.50 -20.17 5.06
C GLY A 59 12.12 -20.60 5.57
N ARG A 60 11.08 -19.77 5.43
CA ARG A 60 9.70 -20.17 5.70
C ARG A 60 9.08 -20.80 4.45
N LYS A 61 8.56 -22.02 4.59
CA LYS A 61 7.94 -22.77 3.49
C LYS A 61 6.54 -22.26 3.13
N ASP A 62 5.70 -22.05 4.13
CA ASP A 62 4.31 -21.63 3.98
C ASP A 62 3.78 -20.92 5.24
N LEU A 63 2.52 -20.48 5.21
CA LEU A 63 1.88 -19.76 6.31
C LEU A 63 1.26 -20.69 7.37
N GLU A 64 1.13 -21.98 7.08
CA GLU A 64 0.47 -22.98 7.93
C GLU A 64 1.47 -23.67 8.88
N THR A 65 2.72 -23.81 8.44
CA THR A 65 3.80 -24.42 9.21
C THR A 65 4.58 -23.38 10.01
N PRO A 66 5.09 -23.74 11.21
CA PRO A 66 6.03 -22.91 11.95
C PRO A 66 7.32 -22.66 11.15
N GLY A 67 7.91 -21.50 11.35
CA GLY A 67 9.13 -21.08 10.65
C GLY A 67 9.49 -19.64 11.04
N PRO A 68 10.51 -19.04 10.38
CA PRO A 68 10.92 -17.67 10.65
C PRO A 68 9.72 -16.71 10.64
N HIS A 69 9.72 -15.77 11.59
CA HIS A 69 8.56 -14.90 11.87
C HIS A 69 8.61 -13.57 11.12
N PHE A 70 9.81 -13.07 10.84
CA PHE A 70 10.03 -11.73 10.30
C PHE A 70 10.87 -11.82 9.04
N ARG A 71 10.48 -11.05 8.04
CA ARG A 71 11.33 -10.77 6.88
C ARG A 71 12.43 -9.79 7.28
N GLU A 72 13.50 -9.76 6.51
CA GLU A 72 14.55 -8.77 6.71
C GLU A 72 14.02 -7.35 6.50
N CYS A 73 13.14 -7.10 5.51
CA CYS A 73 12.49 -5.80 5.37
C CYS A 73 11.60 -5.41 6.57
N ASP A 74 10.98 -6.39 7.24
CA ASP A 74 10.23 -6.16 8.49
C ASP A 74 11.19 -5.74 9.62
N MET A 75 12.38 -6.34 9.68
CA MET A 75 13.40 -5.98 10.66
C MET A 75 13.96 -4.57 10.39
N GLU A 76 14.09 -4.15 9.14
CA GLU A 76 14.45 -2.77 8.79
C GLU A 76 13.39 -1.76 9.24
N LEU A 77 12.09 -2.08 9.11
CA LEU A 77 11.02 -1.25 9.69
C LEU A 77 11.18 -1.14 11.22
N ARG A 78 11.45 -2.25 11.90
CA ARG A 78 11.66 -2.24 13.36
C ARG A 78 12.83 -1.35 13.78
N LYS A 79 13.96 -1.45 13.07
CA LYS A 79 15.16 -0.62 13.33
C LYS A 79 14.85 0.87 13.18
N ALA A 80 13.95 1.21 12.27
CA ALA A 80 13.43 2.57 12.08
C ALA A 80 12.37 2.99 13.11
N GLY A 81 12.07 2.17 14.12
CA GLY A 81 11.07 2.47 15.15
C GLY A 81 9.62 2.27 14.70
N ILE A 82 9.39 1.71 13.52
CA ILE A 82 8.05 1.47 12.96
C ILE A 82 7.53 0.14 13.50
N LYS A 83 6.35 0.18 14.14
CA LYS A 83 5.66 -1.00 14.64
C LYS A 83 4.88 -1.66 13.52
N PHE A 84 4.79 -2.98 13.53
CA PHE A 84 4.04 -3.75 12.55
C PHE A 84 3.48 -5.03 13.18
N PHE A 85 2.52 -5.66 12.50
CA PHE A 85 1.89 -6.89 12.94
C PHE A 85 2.64 -8.12 12.40
N PRO A 86 2.88 -9.17 13.22
CA PRO A 86 3.55 -10.37 12.75
C PRO A 86 2.69 -11.15 11.76
N LEU A 87 3.32 -11.68 10.71
CA LEU A 87 2.66 -12.46 9.65
C LEU A 87 1.93 -13.71 10.19
N SER A 88 2.33 -14.20 11.36
CA SER A 88 1.73 -15.36 12.02
C SER A 88 0.36 -15.10 12.65
N LEU A 89 -0.13 -13.85 12.72
CA LEU A 89 -1.50 -13.56 13.16
C LEU A 89 -2.50 -14.07 12.13
N GLY A 90 -3.61 -14.68 12.57
CA GLY A 90 -4.63 -15.28 11.69
C GLY A 90 -5.09 -14.35 10.55
N PRO A 91 -5.51 -13.10 10.84
CA PRO A 91 -5.87 -12.13 9.79
C PRO A 91 -4.71 -11.81 8.83
N MET A 92 -3.49 -11.70 9.34
CA MET A 92 -2.30 -11.42 8.53
C MET A 92 -1.94 -12.59 7.62
N ARG A 93 -2.12 -13.85 8.05
CA ARG A 93 -1.92 -15.02 7.17
C ARG A 93 -2.84 -14.98 5.97
N MET A 94 -4.13 -14.74 6.20
CA MET A 94 -5.13 -14.65 5.12
C MET A 94 -4.79 -13.51 4.15
N LEU A 95 -4.44 -12.33 4.68
CA LEU A 95 -4.02 -11.18 3.89
C LEU A 95 -2.76 -11.48 3.07
N THR A 96 -1.71 -11.99 3.71
CA THR A 96 -0.42 -12.31 3.07
C THR A 96 -0.60 -13.34 1.96
N LYS A 97 -1.40 -14.39 2.20
CA LYS A 97 -1.69 -15.42 1.19
C LYS A 97 -2.35 -14.81 -0.04
N ARG A 98 -3.36 -13.95 0.16
CA ARG A 98 -4.09 -13.26 -0.91
C ARG A 98 -3.17 -12.31 -1.68
N ALA A 99 -2.36 -11.53 -0.95
CA ALA A 99 -1.44 -10.57 -1.53
C ALA A 99 -0.36 -11.23 -2.40
N ILE A 100 0.26 -12.31 -1.92
CA ILE A 100 1.23 -13.11 -2.70
C ILE A 100 0.59 -13.65 -3.97
N PHE A 101 -0.64 -14.18 -3.88
CA PHE A 101 -1.37 -14.69 -5.03
C PHE A 101 -1.60 -13.60 -6.09
N LEU A 102 -2.17 -12.46 -5.70
CA LEU A 102 -2.43 -11.33 -6.60
C LEU A 102 -1.14 -10.76 -7.19
N ALA A 103 -0.11 -10.57 -6.37
CA ALA A 103 1.18 -10.05 -6.83
C ALA A 103 1.83 -10.97 -7.88
N ASN A 104 1.73 -12.29 -7.72
CA ASN A 104 2.21 -13.23 -8.72
C ASN A 104 1.44 -13.15 -10.04
N LEU A 105 0.12 -12.95 -10.00
CA LEU A 105 -0.69 -12.75 -11.20
C LEU A 105 -0.31 -11.44 -11.91
N PHE A 106 -0.15 -10.34 -11.19
CA PHE A 106 0.29 -9.07 -11.75
C PHE A 106 1.68 -9.15 -12.37
N LYS A 107 2.64 -9.80 -11.70
CA LYS A 107 4.00 -10.00 -12.22
C LYS A 107 4.00 -10.81 -13.52
N LYS A 108 3.13 -11.83 -13.63
CA LYS A 108 2.93 -12.59 -14.89
C LYS A 108 2.39 -11.73 -16.03
N GLN A 109 1.72 -10.62 -15.71
CA GLN A 109 1.26 -9.61 -16.67
C GLN A 109 2.31 -8.50 -16.88
N ASN A 110 3.57 -8.71 -16.51
CA ASN A 110 4.69 -7.76 -16.61
C ASN A 110 4.49 -6.45 -15.82
N LYS A 111 3.65 -6.46 -14.78
CA LYS A 111 3.43 -5.30 -13.90
C LYS A 111 4.47 -5.27 -12.79
N ARG A 112 4.90 -4.06 -12.41
CA ARG A 112 5.71 -3.82 -11.22
C ARG A 112 4.79 -3.81 -10.01
N VAL A 113 5.15 -4.56 -8.97
CA VAL A 113 4.33 -4.68 -7.76
C VAL A 113 5.22 -4.47 -6.55
N PHE A 114 4.83 -3.55 -5.67
CA PHE A 114 5.52 -3.28 -4.42
C PHE A 114 4.58 -3.32 -3.23
N GLU A 115 5.15 -3.73 -2.10
CA GLU A 115 4.51 -3.63 -0.80
C GLU A 115 4.62 -2.20 -0.28
N THR A 116 3.60 -1.77 0.43
CA THR A 116 3.58 -0.51 1.16
C THR A 116 2.91 -0.70 2.51
N TYR A 117 2.93 0.35 3.34
CA TYR A 117 2.36 0.32 4.69
C TYR A 117 1.83 1.71 5.09
N PRO A 118 0.58 2.05 4.75
CA PRO A 118 -0.08 3.32 5.05
C PRO A 118 0.04 3.74 6.52
N GLY A 119 -0.09 2.79 7.44
CA GLY A 119 0.05 3.07 8.88
C GLY A 119 1.38 3.74 9.22
N ALA A 120 2.49 3.23 8.69
CA ALA A 120 3.81 3.81 8.89
C ALA A 120 3.95 5.20 8.24
N PHE A 121 3.30 5.41 7.10
CA PHE A 121 3.26 6.73 6.46
C PHE A 121 2.54 7.75 7.35
N TYR A 122 1.34 7.44 7.85
CA TYR A 122 0.63 8.38 8.74
C TYR A 122 1.36 8.63 10.04
N ASP A 123 1.97 7.60 10.63
CA ASP A 123 2.80 7.75 11.83
C ASP A 123 3.96 8.73 11.57
N SER A 124 4.64 8.63 10.42
CA SER A 124 5.68 9.61 10.04
C SER A 124 5.13 11.01 9.80
N ALA A 125 3.92 11.13 9.23
CA ALA A 125 3.28 12.41 9.00
C ALA A 125 2.66 13.04 10.28
N GLY A 126 2.71 12.34 11.43
CA GLY A 126 2.09 12.78 12.67
C GLY A 126 0.56 12.78 12.63
N ILE A 127 -0.05 11.97 11.76
CA ILE A 127 -1.50 11.91 11.55
C ILE A 127 -2.02 10.63 12.18
N SER A 128 -3.04 10.73 13.03
CA SER A 128 -3.72 9.54 13.55
C SER A 128 -4.44 8.83 12.40
N ARG A 129 -4.12 7.54 12.17
CA ARG A 129 -4.84 6.70 11.20
C ARG A 129 -6.35 6.63 11.48
N ARG A 130 -6.82 6.93 12.69
CA ARG A 130 -8.25 6.90 13.05
C ARG A 130 -8.97 8.23 12.77
N ASP A 131 -8.24 9.31 12.53
CA ASP A 131 -8.81 10.62 12.25
C ASP A 131 -8.92 10.84 10.74
N ARG A 132 -10.00 10.31 10.16
CA ARG A 132 -10.27 10.39 8.72
C ARG A 132 -10.37 11.83 8.23
N GLU A 133 -10.89 12.74 9.04
CA GLU A 133 -10.98 14.14 8.66
C GLU A 133 -9.60 14.79 8.59
N ALA A 134 -8.71 14.51 9.54
CA ALA A 134 -7.33 14.97 9.49
C ALA A 134 -6.59 14.43 8.27
N ILE A 135 -6.78 13.16 7.91
CA ILE A 135 -6.19 12.56 6.71
C ILE A 135 -6.70 13.26 5.44
N VAL A 136 -8.02 13.49 5.31
CA VAL A 136 -8.59 14.21 4.16
C VAL A 136 -8.07 15.65 4.10
N ARG A 137 -7.99 16.36 5.24
CA ARG A 137 -7.40 17.71 5.31
C ARG A 137 -5.94 17.71 4.86
N PHE A 138 -5.16 16.73 5.29
CA PHE A 138 -3.76 16.57 4.87
C PHE A 138 -3.65 16.36 3.36
N TYR A 139 -4.42 15.43 2.79
CA TYR A 139 -4.41 15.18 1.34
C TYR A 139 -4.80 16.42 0.52
N ARG A 140 -5.79 17.19 0.99
CA ARG A 140 -6.15 18.47 0.36
C ARG A 140 -5.06 19.53 0.52
N HIS A 141 -4.39 19.57 1.66
CA HIS A 141 -3.27 20.50 1.90
C HIS A 141 -2.08 20.21 0.97
N ILE A 142 -1.93 18.97 0.51
CA ILE A 142 -0.92 18.60 -0.49
C ILE A 142 -1.45 18.60 -1.93
N ASN A 143 -2.55 19.33 -2.17
CA ASN A 143 -3.19 19.54 -3.47
C ASN A 143 -3.66 18.26 -4.18
N LEU A 144 -3.94 17.18 -3.44
CA LEU A 144 -4.65 16.05 -4.02
C LEU A 144 -6.11 16.43 -4.30
N ASN A 145 -6.47 16.42 -5.58
CA ASN A 145 -7.84 16.65 -6.03
C ASN A 145 -8.72 15.42 -5.73
N LEU A 146 -9.32 15.44 -4.54
CA LEU A 146 -10.27 14.47 -4.01
C LEU A 146 -11.70 15.01 -4.09
N GLU A 147 -12.65 14.12 -4.36
CA GLU A 147 -14.07 14.44 -4.30
C GLU A 147 -14.50 14.94 -2.90
N VAL A 148 -15.51 15.80 -2.86
CA VAL A 148 -16.07 16.30 -1.60
C VAL A 148 -17.12 15.32 -1.10
N ARG A 149 -16.66 14.29 -0.38
CA ARG A 149 -17.50 13.29 0.27
C ARG A 149 -16.85 12.72 1.52
N GLU A 150 -17.59 11.88 2.24
CA GLU A 150 -17.02 11.04 3.29
C GLU A 150 -16.25 9.85 2.68
N TYR A 151 -15.16 9.47 3.33
CA TYR A 151 -14.29 8.37 2.92
C TYR A 151 -14.26 7.26 3.97
N LEU A 152 -14.16 6.02 3.52
CA LEU A 152 -13.81 4.88 4.36
C LEU A 152 -12.32 4.91 4.70
N GLN A 153 -11.93 4.19 5.76
CA GLN A 153 -10.51 4.09 6.10
C GLN A 153 -9.72 3.41 4.98
N ASP A 154 -10.27 2.32 4.41
CA ASP A 154 -9.59 1.54 3.38
C ASP A 154 -9.34 2.39 2.11
N GLU A 155 -10.27 3.31 1.80
CA GLU A 155 -10.12 4.26 0.70
C GLU A 155 -8.94 5.21 0.92
N LEU A 156 -8.82 5.78 2.12
CA LEU A 156 -7.73 6.70 2.46
C LEU A 156 -6.39 5.97 2.49
N ASP A 157 -6.36 4.75 3.02
CA ASP A 157 -5.15 3.92 3.06
C ASP A 157 -4.70 3.57 1.64
N ALA A 158 -5.62 3.34 0.70
CA ALA A 158 -5.28 3.19 -0.71
C ALA A 158 -4.69 4.46 -1.34
N VAL A 159 -5.10 5.66 -0.92
CA VAL A 159 -4.47 6.93 -1.31
C VAL A 159 -3.02 6.97 -0.85
N ALA A 160 -2.73 6.58 0.39
CA ALA A 160 -1.36 6.48 0.90
C ALA A 160 -0.53 5.44 0.11
N CYS A 161 -1.14 4.32 -0.30
CA CYS A 161 -0.50 3.34 -1.17
C CYS A 161 -0.12 3.95 -2.52
N TRP A 162 -1.05 4.65 -3.16
CA TRP A 162 -0.81 5.32 -4.44
C TRP A 162 0.30 6.38 -4.31
N LEU A 163 0.27 7.18 -3.24
CA LEU A 163 1.25 8.21 -2.94
C LEU A 163 2.67 7.62 -2.79
N SER A 164 2.79 6.46 -2.13
CA SER A 164 4.05 5.73 -2.03
C SER A 164 4.60 5.33 -3.41
N GLY A 165 3.71 4.94 -4.34
CA GLY A 165 4.06 4.67 -5.73
C GLY A 165 4.55 5.92 -6.46
N VAL A 166 3.87 7.06 -6.29
CA VAL A 166 4.31 8.35 -6.86
C VAL A 166 5.71 8.68 -6.38
N CYS A 167 5.95 8.66 -5.07
CA CYS A 167 7.27 8.95 -4.49
C CYS A 167 8.35 8.00 -4.98
N TYR A 168 8.01 6.73 -5.18
CA TYR A 168 8.94 5.76 -5.72
C TYR A 168 9.31 6.07 -7.18
N THR A 169 8.34 6.46 -8.01
CA THR A 169 8.64 6.87 -9.40
C THR A 169 9.48 8.15 -9.49
N LEU A 170 9.41 9.01 -8.48
CA LEU A 170 10.24 10.22 -8.36
C LEU A 170 11.62 9.94 -7.74
N GLY A 171 11.91 8.71 -7.33
CA GLY A 171 13.16 8.36 -6.64
C GLY A 171 13.28 8.94 -5.23
N LYS A 172 12.15 9.33 -4.62
CA LYS A 172 12.08 9.98 -3.30
C LYS A 172 11.36 9.15 -2.25
N ALA A 173 10.97 7.91 -2.55
CA ALA A 173 10.38 7.03 -1.54
C ALA A 173 11.43 6.55 -0.53
N ARG A 174 10.97 6.27 0.70
CA ARG A 174 11.77 5.55 1.69
C ARG A 174 11.62 4.05 1.46
N LEU A 175 12.75 3.35 1.31
CA LEU A 175 12.79 1.92 1.00
C LEU A 175 13.31 1.12 2.19
N PHE A 176 12.61 0.05 2.55
CA PHE A 176 13.06 -0.95 3.50
C PHE A 176 13.26 -2.25 2.74
N VAL A 177 14.51 -2.56 2.44
CA VAL A 177 14.89 -3.66 1.55
C VAL A 177 15.50 -4.78 2.37
N GLY A 178 15.09 -6.00 2.08
CA GLY A 178 15.69 -7.22 2.59
C GLY A 178 15.74 -8.28 1.49
N LYS A 179 16.49 -9.34 1.73
CA LYS A 179 16.59 -10.49 0.80
C LYS A 179 15.24 -11.14 0.45
N ASP A 180 14.27 -11.00 1.35
CA ASP A 180 12.95 -11.61 1.28
C ASP A 180 11.82 -10.58 1.08
N GLY A 181 12.13 -9.32 0.77
CA GLY A 181 11.09 -8.35 0.45
C GLY A 181 11.55 -6.90 0.38
N GLN A 182 10.65 -6.04 -0.06
CA GLN A 182 10.87 -4.59 -0.09
C GLN A 182 9.57 -3.87 0.25
N ILE A 183 9.63 -2.95 1.22
CA ILE A 183 8.51 -2.09 1.62
C ILE A 183 8.83 -0.66 1.18
N VAL A 184 7.87 -0.04 0.50
CA VAL A 184 7.99 1.29 -0.10
C VAL A 184 7.03 2.25 0.58
N LEU A 185 7.57 3.29 1.20
CA LEU A 185 6.78 4.34 1.86
C LEU A 185 6.99 5.69 1.18
N ALA A 186 5.92 6.47 1.09
CA ALA A 186 6.03 7.90 0.81
C ALA A 186 6.91 8.58 1.87
N SER A 187 7.76 9.51 1.44
CA SER A 187 8.60 10.32 2.33
C SER A 187 8.04 11.72 2.47
N GLU A 188 8.35 12.38 3.58
CA GLU A 188 8.01 13.79 3.80
C GLU A 188 8.56 14.69 2.69
N GLU A 189 9.80 14.46 2.25
CA GLU A 189 10.43 15.21 1.16
C GLU A 189 9.61 15.12 -0.15
N CYS A 190 9.17 13.91 -0.49
CA CYS A 190 8.32 13.71 -1.67
C CYS A 190 6.97 14.40 -1.52
N VAL A 191 6.33 14.27 -0.37
CA VAL A 191 5.02 14.87 -0.10
C VAL A 191 5.10 16.40 -0.21
N GLU A 192 6.16 17.02 0.31
CA GLU A 192 6.37 18.46 0.22
C GLU A 192 6.54 18.90 -1.24
N LEU A 193 7.29 18.13 -2.04
CA LEU A 193 7.45 18.39 -3.47
C LEU A 193 6.11 18.37 -4.22
N LEU A 194 5.21 17.45 -3.87
CA LEU A 194 3.92 17.30 -4.56
C LEU A 194 3.00 18.50 -4.38
N LYS A 195 3.14 19.27 -3.29
CA LYS A 195 2.39 20.54 -3.08
C LYS A 195 2.53 21.52 -4.24
N TYR A 196 3.65 21.47 -4.97
CA TYR A 196 3.97 22.42 -6.04
C TYR A 196 3.83 21.81 -7.44
N THR A 197 3.47 20.53 -7.54
CA THR A 197 3.53 19.77 -8.80
C THR A 197 2.18 19.19 -9.23
N LEU A 198 1.20 19.14 -8.32
CA LEU A 198 -0.17 18.70 -8.52
C LEU A 198 -1.13 19.89 -8.51
#